data_AF-A0A2W7PRK7-F1
#
_entry.id   AF-A0A2W7PRK7-F1
#
_cell.length_a   1.000
_cell.length_b   1.000
_cell.length_c   1.000
_cell.angle_alpha   90.00
_cell.angle_beta   90.00
_cell.angle_gamma   90.00
#
_symmetry.space_group_name_H-M   'P 1'
#
loop_
_entity.id
_entity.type
_entity.pdbx_description
1 polymer ?
#
loop_
_entity_poly.entity_id
_entity_poly.type
_entity_poly.pdbx_seq_one_letter_code
_entity_poly.pdbx_strand_id
1 'polypeptide(L)'
;MFALGAARLKPWSRQSFTTIMSQKTAFGGITGLVTKMSLSYFLQAEDGAVTVDWVVLTAALVGLGLTSVAAVRTGTSSVGDAIGAALSSGRVSDGIFVMDGFEFLRHVPVAQRNALALFRDRTDDELLAAAGGQSRNSLNALAEGDLDTARFWAERRYISEIVAKERGLTPNPNQPSAAELIAAVDAAS
;
A
#
# COMPACT_ATOMS: atom_id res chain seq x y z
N MET A 1 -49.42 -8.97 60.65
CA MET A 1 -48.38 -8.70 59.64
C MET A 1 -47.55 -9.97 59.50
N PHE A 2 -47.34 -10.40 58.25
CA PHE A 2 -46.86 -11.69 57.75
C PHE A 2 -45.85 -12.52 58.56
N ALA A 3 -46.06 -13.84 58.49
CA ALA A 3 -45.17 -14.92 58.93
C ALA A 3 -43.91 -15.04 58.05
N LEU A 4 -42.81 -15.55 58.60
CA LEU A 4 -41.99 -16.59 57.97
C LEU A 4 -41.04 -17.22 59.00
N GLY A 5 -41.14 -18.53 59.19
CA GLY A 5 -40.23 -19.31 60.01
C GLY A 5 -38.90 -19.55 59.29
N ALA A 6 -37.80 -19.47 60.04
CA ALA A 6 -36.49 -19.93 59.59
C ALA A 6 -36.05 -21.11 60.46
N ALA A 7 -36.17 -22.31 59.89
CA ALA A 7 -35.72 -23.56 60.49
C ALA A 7 -34.20 -23.56 60.67
N ARG A 8 -33.74 -23.95 61.86
CA ARG A 8 -32.33 -24.22 62.21
C ARG A 8 -31.71 -25.16 61.19
N LEU A 9 -30.73 -24.68 60.43
CA LEU A 9 -29.86 -25.51 59.61
C LEU A 9 -29.02 -26.41 60.54
N LYS A 10 -29.29 -27.73 60.52
CA LYS A 10 -28.42 -28.72 61.18
C LYS A 10 -27.08 -28.76 60.43
N PRO A 11 -25.93 -28.73 61.12
CA PRO A 11 -24.63 -28.82 60.48
C PRO A 11 -24.47 -30.18 59.80
N TRP A 12 -23.96 -30.15 58.56
CA TRP A 12 -23.71 -31.31 57.73
C TRP A 12 -22.71 -32.27 58.42
N SER A 13 -23.19 -33.42 58.86
CA SER A 13 -22.34 -34.49 59.40
C SER A 13 -21.64 -35.21 58.24
N ARG A 14 -20.30 -35.21 58.26
CA ARG A 14 -19.43 -35.97 57.36
C ARG A 14 -19.67 -37.48 57.55
N GLN A 15 -20.60 -38.08 56.83
CA GLN A 15 -20.67 -39.53 56.64
C GLN A 15 -21.70 -39.86 55.57
N SER A 16 -21.23 -40.26 54.39
CA SER A 16 -21.82 -41.30 53.51
C SER A 16 -21.22 -41.22 52.09
N PHE A 17 -19.90 -41.08 51.95
CA PHE A 17 -19.22 -41.33 50.67
C PHE A 17 -19.00 -42.82 50.40
N THR A 18 -19.24 -43.68 51.39
CA THR A 18 -19.02 -45.13 51.30
C THR A 18 -20.20 -45.91 50.74
N THR A 19 -21.41 -45.34 50.66
CA THR A 19 -22.59 -46.03 50.10
C THR A 19 -22.59 -46.05 48.56
N ILE A 20 -21.92 -45.09 47.91
CA ILE A 20 -21.91 -44.99 46.44
C ILE A 20 -21.00 -46.04 45.79
N MET A 21 -20.02 -46.57 46.52
CA MET A 21 -19.05 -47.53 45.98
C MET A 21 -19.48 -49.01 46.07
N SER A 22 -20.70 -49.29 46.57
CA SER A 22 -21.26 -50.65 46.68
C SER A 22 -22.45 -50.90 45.74
N GLN A 23 -22.41 -50.35 44.52
CA GLN A 23 -23.23 -50.85 43.40
C GLN A 23 -22.33 -51.16 42.21
N LYS A 24 -21.57 -52.25 42.30
CA LYS A 24 -20.66 -52.71 41.24
C LYS A 24 -21.05 -54.10 40.71
N THR A 25 -22.34 -54.37 40.49
CA THR A 25 -22.80 -55.60 39.81
C THR A 25 -24.14 -55.47 39.05
N ALA A 26 -24.70 -54.27 38.87
CA ALA A 26 -26.03 -54.08 38.24
C ALA A 26 -26.03 -53.41 36.85
N PHE A 27 -24.89 -53.30 36.16
CA PHE A 27 -24.81 -52.63 34.85
C PHE A 27 -24.23 -53.51 33.74
N GLY A 28 -24.66 -54.79 33.68
CA GLY A 28 -24.32 -55.70 32.57
C GLY A 28 -25.01 -55.37 31.23
N GLY A 29 -25.94 -54.41 31.21
CA GLY A 29 -26.71 -54.04 30.01
C GLY A 29 -26.21 -52.81 29.23
N ILE A 30 -25.27 -52.04 29.77
CA ILE A 30 -24.85 -50.75 29.16
C ILE A 30 -23.71 -50.94 28.14
N THR A 31 -22.95 -52.02 28.24
CA THR A 31 -21.77 -52.27 27.39
C THR A 31 -22.12 -52.51 25.90
N GLY A 32 -23.35 -52.93 25.60
CA GLY A 32 -23.85 -53.09 24.23
C GLY A 32 -24.37 -51.78 23.59
N LEU A 33 -24.65 -50.76 24.40
CA LEU A 33 -25.24 -49.49 23.94
C LEU A 33 -24.16 -48.47 23.51
N VAL A 34 -22.94 -48.59 24.03
CA VAL A 34 -21.85 -47.63 23.76
C VAL A 34 -21.15 -47.91 22.41
N THR A 35 -21.23 -49.14 21.89
CA THR A 35 -20.55 -49.52 20.63
C THR A 35 -21.36 -49.21 19.37
N LYS A 36 -22.57 -48.63 19.51
CA LYS A 36 -23.44 -48.30 18.37
C LYS A 36 -23.73 -46.81 18.25
N MET A 37 -22.79 -45.95 18.65
CA MET A 37 -22.78 -44.57 18.16
C MET A 37 -21.95 -44.48 16.89
N SER A 38 -22.40 -45.25 15.89
CA SER A 38 -21.90 -45.24 14.52
C SER A 38 -22.11 -43.85 13.94
N LEU A 39 -21.15 -43.41 13.12
CA LEU A 39 -21.18 -42.24 12.24
C LEU A 39 -22.55 -42.00 11.54
N SER A 40 -23.35 -43.06 11.41
CA SER A 40 -24.77 -43.06 11.02
C SER A 40 -25.67 -42.12 11.83
N TYR A 41 -25.40 -41.85 13.11
CA TYR A 41 -26.19 -40.89 13.92
C TYR A 41 -25.87 -39.43 13.56
N PHE A 42 -24.62 -39.16 13.13
CA PHE A 42 -24.20 -37.87 12.59
C PHE A 42 -24.79 -37.61 11.19
N LEU A 43 -24.94 -38.68 10.40
CA LEU A 43 -25.55 -38.64 9.06
C LEU A 43 -27.09 -38.72 9.08
N GLN A 44 -27.72 -39.09 10.21
CA GLN A 44 -29.19 -39.06 10.36
C GLN A 44 -29.70 -37.75 11.00
N ALA A 45 -28.81 -36.89 11.49
CA ALA A 45 -29.12 -35.53 11.92
C ALA A 45 -29.17 -34.58 10.70
N GLU A 46 -30.03 -34.89 9.73
CA GLU A 46 -30.09 -34.19 8.44
C GLU A 46 -30.72 -32.78 8.53
N ASP A 47 -31.31 -32.40 9.68
CA ASP A 47 -31.74 -31.01 9.95
C ASP A 47 -30.58 -30.08 10.39
N GLY A 48 -29.39 -30.64 10.67
CA GLY A 48 -28.21 -29.89 11.08
C GLY A 48 -27.31 -29.42 9.92
N ALA A 49 -27.37 -30.08 8.76
CA ALA A 49 -26.49 -29.82 7.63
C ALA A 49 -26.62 -28.38 7.09
N VAL A 50 -27.84 -27.84 7.09
CA VAL A 50 -28.14 -26.47 6.66
C VAL A 50 -27.68 -25.41 7.68
N THR A 51 -27.45 -25.80 8.93
CA THR A 51 -26.89 -24.91 9.95
C THR A 51 -25.35 -25.02 10.08
N VAL A 52 -24.71 -25.87 9.28
CA VAL A 52 -23.25 -25.94 9.21
C VAL A 52 -22.71 -25.17 7.99
N ASP A 53 -23.52 -25.00 6.94
CA ASP A 53 -23.15 -24.25 5.73
C ASP A 53 -22.84 -22.76 6.01
N TRP A 54 -23.55 -22.12 6.95
CA TRP A 54 -23.27 -20.71 7.28
C TRP A 54 -21.92 -20.53 7.99
N VAL A 55 -21.50 -21.49 8.81
CA VAL A 55 -20.18 -21.44 9.47
C VAL A 55 -19.10 -21.70 8.44
N VAL A 56 -19.31 -22.63 7.51
CA VAL A 56 -18.34 -22.95 6.46
C VAL A 56 -18.18 -21.77 5.49
N LEU A 57 -19.27 -21.13 5.08
CA LEU A 57 -19.25 -19.92 4.25
C LEU A 57 -18.53 -18.76 4.92
N THR A 58 -18.83 -18.51 6.20
CA THR A 58 -18.16 -17.43 6.95
C THR A 58 -16.70 -17.74 7.21
N ALA A 59 -16.35 -19.00 7.53
CA ALA A 59 -14.97 -19.43 7.68
C ALA A 59 -14.17 -19.30 6.37
N ALA A 60 -14.78 -19.66 5.23
CA ALA A 60 -14.18 -19.47 3.90
C ALA A 60 -13.99 -17.98 3.59
N LEU A 61 -14.99 -17.14 3.87
CA LEU A 61 -14.91 -15.69 3.66
C LEU A 61 -13.84 -15.02 4.54
N VAL A 62 -13.75 -15.42 5.81
CA VAL A 62 -12.72 -14.93 6.74
C VAL A 62 -11.32 -15.37 6.27
N GLY A 63 -11.16 -16.61 5.79
CA GLY A 63 -9.92 -17.09 5.20
C GLY A 63 -9.50 -16.30 3.94
N LEU A 64 -10.45 -16.01 3.06
CA LEU A 64 -10.24 -15.15 1.88
C LEU A 64 -9.91 -13.70 2.27
N GLY A 65 -10.56 -13.18 3.31
CA GLY A 65 -10.30 -11.84 3.86
C GLY A 65 -8.91 -11.71 4.49
N LEU A 66 -8.48 -12.69 5.29
CA LEU A 66 -7.13 -12.69 5.88
C LEU A 66 -6.05 -12.70 4.79
N THR A 67 -6.28 -13.48 3.74
CA THR A 67 -5.36 -13.60 2.61
C THR A 67 -5.31 -12.31 1.79
N SER A 68 -6.46 -11.66 1.57
CA SER A 68 -6.52 -10.41 0.82
C SER A 68 -5.86 -9.24 1.57
N VAL A 69 -5.99 -9.18 2.90
CA VAL A 69 -5.35 -8.14 3.72
C VAL A 69 -3.82 -8.21 3.61
N ALA A 70 -3.22 -9.39 3.52
CA ALA A 70 -1.78 -9.53 3.31
C ALA A 70 -1.33 -8.95 1.95
N ALA A 71 -2.10 -9.22 0.88
CA ALA A 71 -1.82 -8.70 -0.46
C ALA A 71 -1.99 -7.17 -0.52
N VAL A 72 -3.09 -6.65 0.04
CA VAL A 72 -3.36 -5.21 0.13
C VAL A 72 -2.29 -4.52 0.97
N ARG A 73 -1.93 -5.06 2.15
CA ARG A 73 -0.91 -4.46 3.02
C ARG A 73 0.45 -4.37 2.34
N THR A 74 0.83 -5.40 1.58
CA THR A 74 2.08 -5.40 0.82
C THR A 74 2.07 -4.34 -0.29
N GLY A 75 1.01 -4.29 -1.10
CA GLY A 75 0.86 -3.27 -2.14
C GLY A 75 0.74 -1.84 -1.58
N THR A 76 0.07 -1.67 -0.44
CA THR A 76 -0.08 -0.35 0.19
C THR A 76 1.21 0.09 0.86
N SER A 77 2.01 -0.83 1.42
CA SER A 77 3.33 -0.53 1.98
C SER A 77 4.29 -0.11 0.86
N SER A 78 4.35 -0.84 -0.26
CA SER A 78 5.26 -0.48 -1.35
C SER A 78 4.92 0.88 -1.97
N VAL A 79 3.62 1.19 -2.10
CA VAL A 79 3.16 2.50 -2.54
C VAL A 79 3.48 3.56 -1.47
N GLY A 80 3.29 3.26 -0.19
CA GLY A 80 3.63 4.15 0.92
C GLY A 80 5.13 4.48 0.96
N ASP A 81 6.00 3.48 0.75
CA ASP A 81 7.45 3.64 0.71
C ASP A 81 7.87 4.46 -0.52
N ALA A 82 7.26 4.22 -1.69
CA ALA A 82 7.50 4.99 -2.90
C ALA A 82 7.06 6.46 -2.73
N ILE A 83 5.91 6.70 -2.10
CA ILE A 83 5.43 8.05 -1.77
C ILE A 83 6.37 8.71 -0.74
N GLY A 84 6.77 7.98 0.31
CA GLY A 84 7.68 8.48 1.33
C GLY A 84 9.05 8.86 0.77
N ALA A 85 9.60 8.03 -0.12
CA ALA A 85 10.84 8.32 -0.84
C ALA A 85 10.68 9.55 -1.76
N ALA A 86 9.57 9.64 -2.49
CA ALA A 86 9.27 10.79 -3.34
C ALA A 86 9.12 12.09 -2.53
N LEU A 87 8.45 12.06 -1.38
CA LEU A 87 8.27 13.22 -0.50
C LEU A 87 9.54 13.59 0.26
N SER A 88 10.39 12.61 0.60
CA SER A 88 11.69 12.88 1.24
C SER A 88 12.72 13.43 0.25
N SER A 89 12.63 13.02 -1.02
CA SER A 89 13.50 13.51 -2.10
C SER A 89 12.97 14.80 -2.72
N GLY A 90 11.66 15.01 -2.67
CA GLY A 90 11.01 16.22 -3.16
C GLY A 90 11.26 17.37 -2.19
N ARG A 91 11.95 18.41 -2.65
CA ARG A 91 11.96 19.69 -1.93
C ARG A 91 10.53 20.24 -2.02
N VAL A 92 9.83 20.38 -0.89
CA VAL A 92 8.60 21.19 -0.84
C VAL A 92 9.04 22.64 -0.84
N SER A 93 9.41 23.14 -2.01
CA SER A 93 9.51 24.57 -2.25
C SER A 93 8.11 25.10 -2.51
N ASP A 94 7.80 26.23 -1.87
CA ASP A 94 6.50 26.90 -1.82
C ASP A 94 5.97 27.40 -3.20
N GLY A 95 6.54 26.91 -4.31
CA GLY A 95 6.23 27.29 -5.68
C GLY A 95 6.24 26.08 -6.61
N ILE A 96 5.23 25.21 -6.48
CA ILE A 96 5.04 24.09 -7.40
C ILE A 96 4.87 24.65 -8.83
N PHE A 97 5.81 24.28 -9.71
CA PHE A 97 5.84 24.41 -11.18
C PHE A 97 6.75 25.43 -11.88
N VAL A 98 7.60 26.22 -11.23
CA VAL A 98 8.45 27.15 -12.03
C VAL A 98 9.94 27.24 -11.67
N MET A 99 10.43 26.84 -10.48
CA MET A 99 11.84 27.16 -10.11
C MET A 99 12.71 26.01 -9.54
N ASP A 100 12.16 24.87 -9.11
CA ASP A 100 12.94 23.82 -8.40
C ASP A 100 13.56 22.70 -9.26
N GLY A 101 13.50 22.84 -10.58
CA GLY A 101 13.99 21.81 -11.49
C GLY A 101 13.03 20.64 -11.64
N PHE A 102 13.39 19.71 -12.51
CA PHE A 102 12.69 18.44 -12.72
C PHE A 102 13.41 17.27 -12.01
N GLU A 103 14.34 17.54 -11.09
CA GLU A 103 15.03 16.54 -10.26
C GLU A 103 14.05 15.54 -9.61
N PHE A 104 12.95 16.04 -9.05
CA PHE A 104 11.85 15.23 -8.51
C PHE A 104 11.24 14.27 -9.56
N LEU A 105 11.17 14.65 -10.83
CA LEU A 105 10.62 13.79 -11.89
C LEU A 105 11.52 12.61 -12.24
N ARG A 106 12.82 12.67 -11.92
CA ARG A 106 13.73 11.52 -12.11
C ARG A 106 13.38 10.36 -11.18
N HIS A 107 12.76 10.66 -10.04
CA HIS A 107 12.45 9.70 -8.99
C HIS A 107 10.98 9.26 -8.99
N VAL A 108 10.10 9.93 -9.77
CA VAL A 108 8.66 9.62 -9.84
C VAL A 108 8.21 9.34 -11.29
N PRO A 109 8.07 8.06 -11.70
CA PRO A 109 7.77 7.68 -13.08
C PRO A 109 6.45 8.24 -13.64
N VAL A 110 5.42 8.40 -12.79
CA VAL A 110 4.11 8.93 -13.22
C VAL A 110 4.17 10.43 -13.51
N ALA A 111 4.88 11.18 -12.68
CA ALA A 111 5.05 12.62 -12.85
C ALA A 111 5.88 12.92 -14.11
N GLN A 112 6.87 12.09 -14.41
CA GLN A 112 7.65 12.16 -15.64
C GLN A 112 6.77 12.02 -16.90
N ARG A 113 5.84 11.05 -16.92
CA ARG A 113 4.92 10.87 -18.06
C ARG A 113 4.03 12.10 -18.30
N ASN A 114 3.49 12.67 -17.23
CA ASN A 114 2.61 13.84 -17.34
C ASN A 114 3.37 15.12 -17.75
N ALA A 115 4.60 15.30 -17.25
CA ALA A 115 5.46 16.40 -17.67
C ALA A 115 5.88 16.26 -19.14
N LEU A 116 6.27 15.06 -19.57
CA LEU A 116 6.60 14.78 -20.97
C LEU A 116 5.40 14.99 -21.91
N ALA A 117 4.18 14.70 -21.46
CA ALA A 117 2.97 14.95 -22.24
C ALA A 117 2.80 16.44 -22.60
N LEU A 118 3.14 17.36 -21.69
CA LEU A 118 3.08 18.81 -21.95
C LEU A 118 4.04 19.26 -23.06
N PHE A 119 5.17 18.56 -23.25
CA PHE A 119 6.09 18.84 -24.34
C PHE A 119 5.68 18.14 -25.64
N ARG A 120 4.98 16.98 -25.53
CA ARG A 120 4.53 16.21 -26.68
C ARG A 120 3.40 16.88 -27.47
N ASP A 121 2.61 17.74 -26.85
CA ASP A 121 1.53 18.44 -27.55
C ASP A 121 2.00 19.76 -28.21
N ARG A 122 3.25 20.16 -27.97
CA ARG A 122 3.87 21.36 -28.56
C ARG A 122 4.20 21.13 -30.03
N THR A 123 4.03 22.14 -30.88
CA THR A 123 4.49 22.06 -32.28
C THR A 123 6.02 21.99 -32.36
N ASP A 124 6.57 21.49 -33.46
CA ASP A 124 8.02 21.31 -33.62
C ASP A 124 8.77 22.65 -33.55
N ASP A 125 8.24 23.69 -34.18
CA ASP A 125 8.80 25.05 -34.13
C ASP A 125 8.77 25.64 -32.72
N GLU A 126 7.67 25.45 -32.00
CA GLU A 126 7.55 25.90 -30.62
C GLU A 126 8.47 25.13 -29.65
N LEU A 127 8.70 23.84 -29.91
CA LEU A 127 9.63 23.01 -29.13
C LEU A 127 11.07 23.50 -29.30
N LEU A 128 11.49 23.76 -30.55
CA LEU A 128 12.83 24.28 -30.86
C LEU A 128 13.01 25.71 -30.33
N ALA A 129 12.00 26.58 -30.48
CA ALA A 129 12.02 27.93 -29.93
C ALA A 129 12.09 27.92 -28.39
N ALA A 130 11.34 27.02 -27.74
CA ALA A 130 11.38 26.84 -26.30
C ALA A 130 12.75 26.31 -25.83
N ALA A 131 13.33 25.34 -26.53
CA ALA A 131 14.68 24.84 -26.25
C ALA A 131 15.71 25.97 -26.31
N GLY A 132 15.66 26.83 -27.33
CA GLY A 132 16.54 27.98 -27.43
C GLY A 132 16.29 29.09 -26.41
N GLY A 133 15.03 29.26 -25.97
CA GLY A 133 14.70 30.11 -24.83
C GLY A 133 15.32 29.59 -23.52
N GLN A 134 15.23 28.28 -23.29
CA GLN A 134 15.77 27.62 -22.10
C GLN A 134 17.29 27.74 -22.01
N SER A 135 18.02 27.49 -23.12
CA SER A 135 19.48 27.66 -23.13
C SER A 135 19.89 29.10 -22.81
N ARG A 136 19.20 30.10 -23.36
CA ARG A 136 19.48 31.52 -23.05
C ARG A 136 19.19 31.88 -21.60
N ASN A 137 18.05 31.44 -21.07
CA ASN A 137 17.69 31.73 -19.68
C ASN A 137 18.66 31.08 -18.69
N SER A 138 19.16 29.87 -18.98
CA SER A 138 20.19 29.20 -18.17
C SER A 138 21.50 30.00 -18.17
N LEU A 139 21.96 30.44 -19.34
CA LEU A 139 23.17 31.25 -19.46
C LEU A 139 23.03 32.62 -18.76
N ASN A 140 21.86 33.25 -18.86
CA ASN A 140 21.60 34.52 -18.18
C ASN A 140 21.64 34.35 -16.66
N ALA A 141 21.01 33.30 -16.13
CA ALA A 141 21.05 33.00 -14.70
C ALA A 141 22.49 32.67 -14.22
N LEU A 142 23.27 31.94 -15.02
CA LEU A 142 24.71 31.72 -14.75
C LEU A 142 25.47 33.05 -14.67
N ALA A 143 25.20 33.98 -15.59
CA ALA A 143 25.84 35.29 -15.61
C ALA A 143 25.45 36.15 -14.39
N GLU A 144 24.25 35.94 -13.86
CA GLU A 144 23.76 36.57 -12.63
C GLU A 144 24.28 35.90 -11.35
N GLY A 145 24.94 34.74 -11.48
CA GLY A 145 25.43 33.94 -10.34
C GLY A 145 24.35 33.10 -9.66
N ASP A 146 23.15 33.04 -10.22
CA ASP A 146 22.04 32.21 -9.72
C ASP A 146 22.15 30.80 -10.31
N LEU A 147 22.88 29.95 -9.60
CA LEU A 147 23.15 28.57 -10.00
C LEU A 147 21.90 27.68 -9.97
N ASP A 148 20.96 27.98 -9.08
CA ASP A 148 19.72 27.21 -8.94
C ASP A 148 18.79 27.48 -10.14
N THR A 149 18.58 28.74 -10.49
CA THR A 149 17.82 29.13 -11.68
C THR A 149 18.52 28.66 -12.96
N ALA A 150 19.85 28.72 -13.01
CA ALA A 150 20.62 28.20 -14.13
C ALA A 150 20.42 26.69 -14.34
N ARG A 151 20.48 25.90 -13.24
CA ARG A 151 20.24 24.45 -13.26
C ARG A 151 18.82 24.14 -13.70
N PHE A 152 17.83 24.89 -13.20
CA PHE A 152 16.43 24.73 -13.58
C PHE A 152 16.24 24.81 -15.11
N TRP A 153 16.78 25.85 -15.73
CA TRP A 153 16.66 26.03 -17.18
C TRP A 153 17.45 24.98 -17.97
N ALA A 154 18.58 24.52 -17.46
CA ALA A 154 19.38 23.45 -18.05
C ALA A 154 18.65 22.08 -18.01
N GLU A 155 17.97 21.75 -16.90
CA GLU A 155 17.17 20.53 -16.80
C GLU A 155 15.94 20.58 -17.71
N ARG A 156 15.29 21.73 -17.82
CA ARG A 156 14.18 21.93 -18.75
C ARG A 156 14.64 21.80 -20.21
N ARG A 157 15.88 22.21 -20.50
CA ARG A 157 16.53 22.01 -21.80
C ARG A 157 16.72 20.53 -22.13
N TYR A 158 17.04 19.69 -21.14
CA TYR A 158 17.21 18.24 -21.31
C TYR A 158 15.92 17.56 -21.79
N ILE A 159 14.77 17.91 -21.21
CA ILE A 159 13.48 17.35 -21.61
C ILE A 159 13.12 17.72 -23.06
N SER A 160 13.31 19.00 -23.43
CA SER A 160 13.08 19.45 -24.81
C SER A 160 13.97 18.70 -25.81
N GLU A 161 15.19 18.35 -25.40
CA GLU A 161 16.17 17.59 -26.19
C GLU A 161 15.73 16.15 -26.43
N ILE A 162 15.21 15.47 -25.40
CA ILE A 162 14.63 14.13 -25.51
C ILE A 162 13.49 14.14 -26.51
N VAL A 163 12.52 15.04 -26.33
CA VAL A 163 11.32 15.10 -27.20
C VAL A 163 11.71 15.50 -28.63
N ALA A 164 12.68 16.40 -28.80
CA ALA A 164 13.20 16.75 -30.12
C ALA A 164 13.83 15.53 -30.81
N LYS A 165 14.64 14.75 -30.09
CA LYS A 165 15.26 13.52 -30.61
C LYS A 165 14.23 12.44 -30.97
N GLU A 166 13.20 12.26 -30.14
CA GLU A 166 12.09 11.33 -30.41
C GLU A 166 11.35 11.69 -31.71
N ARG A 167 11.25 12.98 -32.02
CA ARG A 167 10.61 13.49 -33.24
C ARG A 167 11.57 13.59 -34.44
N GLY A 168 12.83 13.20 -34.29
CA GLY A 168 13.85 13.34 -35.35
C GLY A 168 14.21 14.79 -35.67
N LEU A 169 13.94 15.73 -34.77
CA LEU A 169 14.29 17.13 -34.93
C LEU A 169 15.76 17.34 -34.57
N THR A 170 16.41 18.23 -35.30
CA THR A 170 17.80 18.63 -35.01
C THR A 170 17.79 19.94 -34.20
N PRO A 171 18.32 19.95 -32.97
CA PRO A 171 18.46 21.18 -32.19
C PRO A 171 19.38 22.18 -32.88
N ASN A 172 19.20 23.46 -32.59
CA ASN A 172 20.05 24.52 -33.13
C ASN A 172 21.52 24.30 -32.70
N PRO A 173 22.47 24.14 -33.62
CA PRO A 173 23.87 23.85 -33.30
C PRO A 173 24.60 25.02 -32.62
N ASN A 174 24.06 26.25 -32.69
CA ASN A 174 24.65 27.44 -32.07
C ASN A 174 24.23 27.63 -30.60
N GLN A 175 23.47 26.69 -30.04
CA GLN A 175 22.98 26.77 -28.67
C GLN A 175 23.55 25.62 -27.84
N PRO A 176 23.99 25.88 -26.60
CA PRO A 176 24.50 24.83 -25.75
C PRO A 176 23.40 23.80 -25.47
N SER A 177 23.82 22.54 -25.54
CA SER A 177 23.04 21.38 -25.14
C SER A 177 22.76 21.40 -23.65
N ALA A 178 21.80 20.59 -23.20
CA ALA A 178 21.51 20.47 -21.78
C ALA A 178 22.74 19.98 -20.98
N ALA A 179 23.53 19.07 -21.56
CA ALA A 179 24.73 18.54 -20.92
C ALA A 179 25.81 19.62 -20.73
N GLU A 180 26.01 20.49 -21.72
CA GLU A 180 26.97 21.61 -21.62
C GLU A 180 26.52 22.63 -20.58
N LEU A 181 25.22 22.93 -20.51
CA LEU A 181 24.68 23.83 -19.51
C LEU A 181 24.82 23.26 -18.09
N ILE A 182 24.49 21.99 -17.88
CA ILE A 182 24.65 21.33 -16.58
C ILE A 182 26.12 21.33 -16.16
N ALA A 183 27.03 20.99 -17.07
CA ALA A 183 28.46 21.03 -16.80
C ALA A 183 28.97 22.45 -16.46
N ALA A 184 28.42 23.48 -17.12
CA ALA A 184 28.74 24.87 -16.81
C ALA A 184 28.25 25.29 -15.42
N VAL A 185 27.06 24.83 -15.00
CA VAL A 185 26.55 25.05 -13.64
C VAL A 185 27.39 24.30 -12.61
N ASP A 186 27.72 23.03 -12.87
CA ASP A 186 28.56 22.21 -11.98
C ASP A 186 29.98 22.80 -11.82
N ALA A 187 30.50 23.44 -12.86
CA ALA A 187 31.80 24.11 -12.80
C ALA A 187 31.78 25.44 -12.02
N ALA A 188 30.59 26.02 -11.83
CA ALA A 188 30.39 27.30 -11.14
C ALA A 188 29.99 27.15 -9.66
N SER A 189 29.61 25.95 -9.22
CA SER A 189 29.29 25.60 -7.82
C SER A 189 30.52 25.22 -7.00
#